data_AF-A0A968NQR6-F1
#
_entry.id   AF-A0A968NQR6-F1
#
_cell.length_a   1.000
_cell.length_b   1.000
_cell.length_c   1.000
_cell.angle_alpha   90.00
_cell.angle_beta   90.00
_cell.angle_gamma   90.00
#
_symmetry.space_group_name_H-M   'P 1'
#
loop_
_entity.id
_entity.type
_entity.pdbx_description
1 polymer ?
#
loop_
_entity_poly.entity_id
_entity_poly.type
_entity_poly.pdbx_seq_one_letter_code
_entity_poly.pdbx_strand_id
1 'polypeptide(L)'
;MAAGSPPPRHARCARWIALGAAAISLAAIVTETPGQLLHPTLPDRLNASHLAGFLVAALFWSITVRLGRLPHATGRLLATGTCGLLCLAAWCALFPIVLEGPYGNLDPLLRDLWLANVTEVMPLISSWREAPARLCAWLFPMVAVGASLAWPSLRRHYLGLLRSPPAQLWLAAALVFTLLSFRQIRWVIYAEILWLFPYAHLMNQGLAAWQGTTTGIRRRLGSLLLILAFCGAYVPCYLLSCLLTAPVPSTQQTPPRAAPQGILQRLQ
;
A
#
# COMPACT_ATOMS: atom_id res chain seq x y z
N MET A 1 -22.09 17.67 36.03
CA MET A 1 -21.51 16.59 35.20
C MET A 1 -21.91 16.84 33.76
N ALA A 2 -21.00 17.34 32.92
CA ALA A 2 -21.32 17.60 31.51
C ALA A 2 -21.57 16.27 30.80
N ALA A 3 -22.67 16.17 30.04
CA ALA A 3 -22.97 15.00 29.23
C ALA A 3 -21.79 14.70 28.30
N GLY A 4 -21.12 13.57 28.53
CA GLY A 4 -19.93 13.19 27.77
C GLY A 4 -20.27 13.08 26.29
N SER A 5 -19.45 13.71 25.45
CA SER A 5 -19.60 13.64 23.99
C SER A 5 -19.65 12.16 23.55
N PRO A 6 -20.55 11.81 22.62
CA PRO A 6 -20.68 10.43 22.17
C PRO A 6 -19.36 9.94 21.57
N PRO A 7 -18.97 8.67 21.78
CA PRO A 7 -17.70 8.15 21.30
C PRO A 7 -17.61 8.23 19.78
N PRO A 8 -16.40 8.44 19.22
CA PRO A 8 -16.21 8.62 17.79
C PRO A 8 -16.74 7.41 17.00
N ARG A 9 -17.66 7.65 16.06
CA ARG A 9 -18.29 6.60 15.23
C ARG A 9 -17.24 5.80 14.44
N HIS A 10 -16.19 6.46 13.95
CA HIS A 10 -15.13 5.83 13.16
C HIS A 10 -14.34 4.76 13.94
N ALA A 11 -14.01 5.01 15.20
CA ALA A 11 -13.27 4.03 16.01
C ALA A 11 -14.09 2.75 16.28
N ARG A 12 -15.42 2.89 16.43
CA ARG A 12 -16.32 1.73 16.54
C ARG A 12 -16.39 0.93 15.25
N CYS A 13 -16.48 1.60 14.10
CA CYS A 13 -16.47 0.93 12.80
C CYS A 13 -15.13 0.20 12.57
N ALA A 14 -14.01 0.86 12.82
CA ALA A 14 -12.68 0.27 12.68
C ALA A 14 -12.49 -0.97 13.57
N ARG A 15 -13.00 -0.94 14.81
CA ARG A 15 -13.03 -2.13 15.69
C ARG A 15 -13.78 -3.30 15.05
N TRP A 16 -14.97 -3.07 14.51
CA TRP A 16 -15.77 -4.12 13.89
C TRP A 16 -15.12 -4.67 12.62
N ILE A 17 -14.47 -3.82 11.83
CA ILE A 17 -13.67 -4.25 10.67
C ILE A 17 -12.52 -5.16 11.13
N ALA A 18 -11.78 -4.77 12.18
CA ALA A 18 -10.70 -5.58 12.72
C ALA A 18 -11.18 -6.94 13.27
N LEU A 19 -12.33 -6.96 13.97
CA LEU A 19 -12.94 -8.22 14.44
C LEU A 19 -13.43 -9.10 13.27
N GLY A 20 -14.02 -8.49 12.24
CA GLY A 20 -14.43 -9.21 11.04
C GLY A 20 -13.23 -9.82 10.31
N ALA A 21 -12.15 -9.06 10.16
CA ALA A 21 -10.89 -9.55 9.60
C ALA A 21 -10.31 -10.71 10.44
N ALA A 22 -10.30 -10.57 11.77
CA ALA A 22 -9.88 -11.65 12.67
C ALA A 22 -10.72 -12.92 12.48
N ALA A 23 -12.05 -12.80 12.38
CA ALA A 23 -12.95 -13.92 12.16
C ALA A 23 -12.71 -14.61 10.81
N ILE A 24 -12.54 -13.82 9.73
CA ILE A 24 -12.22 -14.36 8.40
C ILE A 24 -10.86 -15.06 8.40
N SER A 25 -9.84 -14.46 9.01
CA SER A 25 -8.52 -15.08 9.14
C SER A 25 -8.58 -16.37 9.94
N LEU A 26 -9.33 -16.41 11.04
CA LEU A 26 -9.53 -17.63 11.82
C LEU A 26 -10.19 -18.71 10.96
N ALA A 27 -11.26 -18.38 10.24
CA ALA A 27 -11.92 -19.32 9.33
C ALA A 27 -10.95 -19.86 8.28
N ALA A 28 -10.19 -18.98 7.62
CA ALA A 28 -9.21 -19.36 6.60
C ALA A 28 -8.12 -20.28 7.16
N ILE A 29 -7.57 -19.97 8.34
CA ILE A 29 -6.55 -20.81 8.99
C ILE A 29 -7.12 -22.19 9.33
N VAL A 30 -8.34 -22.25 9.86
CA VAL A 30 -9.00 -23.52 10.20
C VAL A 30 -9.27 -24.35 8.95
N THR A 31 -9.62 -23.73 7.82
CA THR A 31 -9.94 -24.44 6.57
C THR A 31 -8.72 -24.86 5.76
N GLU A 32 -7.68 -24.03 5.68
CA GLU A 32 -6.52 -24.29 4.81
C GLU A 32 -5.41 -25.05 5.52
N THR A 33 -5.11 -24.68 6.77
CA THR A 33 -3.90 -25.11 7.47
C THR A 33 -4.12 -25.19 8.99
N PRO A 34 -5.00 -26.07 9.50
CA PRO A 34 -5.32 -26.11 10.93
C PRO A 34 -4.10 -26.32 11.83
N GLY A 35 -3.08 -27.06 11.37
CA GLY A 35 -1.82 -27.25 12.08
C GLY A 35 -0.96 -25.99 12.24
N GLN A 36 -1.15 -24.95 11.41
CA GLN A 36 -0.41 -23.68 11.50
C GLN A 36 -0.84 -22.80 12.67
N LEU A 37 -1.96 -23.12 13.35
CA LEU A 37 -2.31 -22.49 14.62
C LEU A 37 -1.26 -22.78 15.70
N LEU A 38 -0.66 -23.97 15.65
CA LEU A 38 0.30 -24.45 16.64
C LEU A 38 1.75 -24.18 16.21
N HIS A 39 2.01 -24.18 14.90
CA HIS A 39 3.36 -24.02 14.34
C HIS A 39 3.36 -23.00 13.20
N PRO A 40 3.57 -21.70 13.48
CA PRO A 40 3.68 -20.68 12.44
C PRO A 40 5.02 -20.82 11.71
N THR A 41 5.09 -21.72 10.73
CA THR A 41 6.33 -22.03 10.00
C THR A 41 6.49 -21.23 8.70
N LEU A 42 5.40 -20.67 8.17
CA LEU A 42 5.38 -19.98 6.88
C LEU A 42 4.81 -18.56 7.04
N PRO A 43 5.65 -17.51 6.93
CA PRO A 43 5.23 -16.12 7.03
C PRO A 43 4.25 -15.68 5.93
N ASP A 44 4.33 -16.29 4.74
CA ASP A 44 3.53 -15.91 3.56
C ASP A 44 2.11 -16.51 3.53
N ARG A 45 1.74 -17.32 4.54
CA ARG A 45 0.37 -17.85 4.68
C ARG A 45 -0.32 -17.20 5.88
N LEU A 46 -1.65 -17.13 5.82
CA LEU A 46 -2.44 -16.76 6.99
C LEU A 46 -2.12 -17.73 8.11
N ASN A 47 -1.73 -17.19 9.26
CA ASN A 47 -1.26 -17.95 10.41
C ASN A 47 -1.63 -17.22 11.71
N ALA A 48 -1.22 -17.77 12.85
CA ALA A 48 -1.54 -17.21 14.16
C ALA A 48 -1.09 -15.74 14.36
N SER A 49 0.01 -15.29 13.73
CA SER A 49 0.50 -13.92 13.90
C SER A 49 -0.43 -12.90 13.22
N HIS A 50 -1.01 -13.24 12.07
CA HIS A 50 -2.00 -12.41 11.38
C HIS A 50 -3.28 -12.27 12.20
N LEU A 51 -3.80 -13.39 12.70
CA LEU A 51 -4.96 -13.41 13.58
C LEU A 51 -4.70 -12.56 14.84
N ALA A 52 -3.56 -12.76 15.49
CA ALA A 52 -3.16 -11.95 16.63
C ALA A 52 -3.04 -10.47 16.28
N GLY A 53 -2.49 -10.13 15.10
CA GLY A 53 -2.40 -8.76 14.61
C GLY A 53 -3.78 -8.10 14.49
N PHE A 54 -4.76 -8.79 13.91
CA PHE A 54 -6.15 -8.29 13.82
C PHE A 54 -6.82 -8.16 15.20
N LEU A 55 -6.58 -9.10 16.11
CA LEU A 55 -7.10 -9.03 17.49
C LEU A 55 -6.47 -7.87 18.26
N VAL A 56 -5.16 -7.66 18.12
CA VAL A 56 -4.43 -6.51 18.70
C VAL A 56 -4.96 -5.20 18.13
N ALA A 57 -5.23 -5.13 16.82
CA ALA A 57 -5.87 -3.97 16.20
C ALA A 57 -7.29 -3.74 16.76
N ALA A 58 -8.09 -4.79 16.94
CA ALA A 58 -9.42 -4.70 17.54
C ALA A 58 -9.36 -4.23 19.00
N LEU A 59 -8.38 -4.70 19.77
CA LEU A 59 -8.11 -4.25 21.14
C LEU A 59 -7.71 -2.77 21.16
N PHE A 60 -6.78 -2.36 20.31
CA PHE A 60 -6.36 -0.97 20.15
C PHE A 60 -7.56 -0.04 19.87
N TRP A 61 -8.44 -0.41 18.91
CA TRP A 61 -9.62 0.38 18.61
C TRP A 61 -10.63 0.39 19.76
N SER A 62 -10.77 -0.71 20.50
CA SER A 62 -11.61 -0.79 21.71
C SER A 62 -11.12 0.17 22.80
N ILE A 63 -9.81 0.25 23.02
CA ILE A 63 -9.19 1.18 23.97
C ILE A 63 -9.36 2.61 23.46
N THR A 64 -9.12 2.86 22.17
CA THR A 64 -9.28 4.19 21.55
C THR A 64 -10.70 4.73 21.69
N VAL A 65 -11.74 3.88 21.58
CA VAL A 65 -13.13 4.29 21.85
C VAL A 65 -13.30 4.80 23.29
N ARG A 66 -12.63 4.19 24.26
CA ARG A 66 -12.67 4.62 25.67
C ARG A 66 -11.85 5.90 25.88
N LEU A 67 -10.64 5.97 25.32
CA LEU A 67 -9.76 7.14 25.38
C LEU A 67 -10.36 8.36 24.67
N GLY A 68 -11.24 8.15 23.69
CA GLY A 68 -12.00 9.20 23.02
C GLY A 68 -12.83 10.09 23.97
N ARG A 69 -13.08 9.63 25.20
CA ARG A 69 -13.79 10.37 26.26
C ARG A 69 -12.90 11.37 27.00
N LEU A 70 -11.59 11.35 26.80
CA LEU A 70 -10.69 12.34 27.42
C LEU A 70 -10.96 13.75 26.86
N PRO A 71 -11.02 14.78 27.71
CA PRO A 71 -11.41 16.13 27.30
C PRO A 71 -10.37 16.77 26.38
N HIS A 72 -9.07 16.57 26.66
CA HIS A 72 -7.98 17.22 25.93
C HIS A 72 -7.57 16.45 24.68
N ALA A 73 -7.52 17.14 23.53
CA ALA A 73 -7.11 16.56 22.25
C ALA A 73 -5.67 16.00 22.28
N THR A 74 -4.74 16.73 22.89
CA THR A 74 -3.35 16.29 23.07
C THR A 74 -3.27 15.05 23.94
N GLY A 75 -4.01 15.03 25.06
CA GLY A 75 -4.06 13.85 25.94
C GLY A 75 -4.63 12.62 25.24
N ARG A 76 -5.66 12.78 24.40
CA ARG A 76 -6.16 11.71 23.54
C ARG A 76 -5.10 11.23 22.58
N LEU A 77 -4.46 12.14 21.84
CA LEU A 77 -3.45 11.81 20.84
C LEU A 77 -2.30 11.01 21.47
N LEU A 78 -1.73 11.52 22.58
CA LEU A 78 -0.65 10.85 23.31
C LEU A 78 -1.11 9.49 23.83
N ALA A 79 -2.25 9.40 24.51
CA ALA A 79 -2.74 8.13 25.04
C ALA A 79 -3.01 7.10 23.93
N THR A 80 -3.60 7.51 22.81
CA THR A 80 -3.81 6.62 21.66
C THR A 80 -2.50 6.23 21.00
N GLY A 81 -1.55 7.17 20.84
CA GLY A 81 -0.24 6.90 20.28
C GLY A 81 0.54 5.89 21.13
N THR A 82 0.62 6.12 22.43
CA THR A 82 1.25 5.20 23.38
C THR A 82 0.55 3.84 23.38
N CYS A 83 -0.78 3.80 23.38
CA CYS A 83 -1.53 2.54 23.30
C CYS A 83 -1.21 1.77 22.02
N GLY A 84 -1.15 2.45 20.87
CA GLY A 84 -0.80 1.84 19.58
C GLY A 84 0.61 1.27 19.60
N LEU A 85 1.58 2.02 20.13
CA LEU A 85 2.96 1.56 20.28
C LEU A 85 3.08 0.35 21.21
N LEU A 86 2.35 0.34 22.34
CA LEU A 86 2.34 -0.81 23.25
C LEU A 86 1.71 -2.05 22.62
N CYS A 87 0.60 -1.88 21.90
CA CYS A 87 -0.05 -2.95 21.15
C CYS A 87 0.89 -3.53 20.07
N LEU A 88 1.56 -2.66 19.31
CA LEU A 88 2.54 -3.06 18.29
C LEU A 88 3.74 -3.77 18.93
N ALA A 89 4.31 -3.23 20.00
CA ALA A 89 5.43 -3.82 20.71
C ALA A 89 5.08 -5.20 21.28
N ALA A 90 3.88 -5.35 21.88
CA ALA A 90 3.40 -6.63 22.38
C ALA A 90 3.26 -7.67 21.25
N TRP A 91 2.70 -7.26 20.10
CA TRP A 91 2.58 -8.14 18.93
C TRP A 91 3.96 -8.56 18.39
N CYS A 92 4.89 -7.61 18.24
CA CYS A 92 6.26 -7.90 17.80
C CYS A 92 7.01 -8.81 18.79
N ALA A 93 6.79 -8.65 20.10
CA ALA A 93 7.40 -9.50 21.12
C ALA A 93 6.85 -10.94 21.09
N LEU A 94 5.55 -11.11 20.79
CA LEU A 94 4.93 -12.43 20.65
C LEU A 94 5.33 -13.14 19.35
N PHE A 95 5.58 -12.37 18.28
CA PHE A 95 5.88 -12.89 16.95
C PHE A 95 7.12 -12.21 16.35
N PRO A 96 8.33 -12.44 16.92
CA PRO A 96 9.54 -11.77 16.48
C PRO A 96 9.87 -12.06 15.01
N ILE A 97 9.51 -13.24 14.50
CA ILE A 97 9.70 -13.64 13.10
C ILE A 97 9.04 -12.67 12.11
N VAL A 98 7.98 -11.96 12.52
CA VAL A 98 7.31 -10.98 11.65
C VAL A 98 8.20 -9.78 11.35
N LEU A 99 9.13 -9.44 12.24
CA LEU A 99 10.10 -8.36 12.04
C LEU A 99 11.15 -8.70 10.97
N GLU A 100 11.42 -9.99 10.77
CA GLU A 100 12.35 -10.46 9.74
C GLU A 100 11.72 -10.42 8.33
N GLY A 101 10.39 -10.27 8.28
CA GLY A 101 9.61 -10.23 7.04
C GLY A 101 9.43 -11.61 6.41
N PRO A 102 8.83 -11.67 5.20
CA PRO A 102 8.50 -12.95 4.57
C PRO A 102 9.72 -13.81 4.22
N TYR A 103 10.90 -13.19 4.08
CA TYR A 103 12.15 -13.84 3.71
C TYR A 103 13.12 -14.01 4.88
N GLY A 104 12.67 -13.82 6.13
CA GLY A 104 13.50 -13.90 7.34
C GLY A 104 14.25 -15.23 7.46
N ASN A 105 13.50 -16.33 7.29
CA ASN A 105 14.00 -17.71 7.35
C ASN A 105 14.62 -18.22 6.04
N LEU A 106 14.74 -17.37 5.01
CA LEU A 106 15.34 -17.80 3.75
C LEU A 106 16.86 -17.99 3.96
N ASP A 107 17.39 -19.12 3.50
CA ASP A 107 18.84 -19.37 3.47
C ASP A 107 19.56 -18.17 2.83
N PRO A 108 20.61 -17.61 3.46
CA PRO A 108 21.34 -16.46 2.91
C PRO A 108 21.82 -16.67 1.47
N LEU A 109 22.26 -17.88 1.12
CA LEU A 109 22.70 -18.21 -0.23
C LEU A 109 21.53 -18.15 -1.22
N LEU A 110 20.34 -18.64 -0.83
CA LEU A 110 19.15 -18.57 -1.66
C LEU A 110 18.64 -17.12 -1.79
N ARG A 111 18.79 -16.32 -0.74
CA ARG A 111 18.49 -14.87 -0.77
C ARG A 111 19.35 -14.16 -1.82
N ASP A 112 20.64 -14.43 -1.83
CA ASP A 112 21.57 -13.74 -2.73
C ASP A 112 21.48 -14.25 -4.18
N LEU A 113 21.29 -15.56 -4.38
CA LEU A 113 21.23 -16.14 -5.72
C LEU A 113 19.86 -16.01 -6.39
N TRP A 114 18.77 -16.18 -5.64
CA TRP A 114 17.42 -16.19 -6.19
C TRP A 114 16.67 -14.89 -5.87
N LEU A 115 16.55 -14.52 -4.60
CA LEU A 115 15.68 -13.40 -4.19
C LEU A 115 16.15 -12.07 -4.79
N ALA A 116 17.46 -11.84 -4.90
CA ALA A 116 18.01 -10.64 -5.54
C ALA A 116 17.59 -10.47 -7.02
N ASN A 117 17.16 -11.55 -7.68
CA ASN A 117 16.73 -11.56 -9.08
C ASN A 117 15.20 -11.62 -9.23
N VAL A 118 14.43 -11.66 -8.13
CA VAL A 118 12.97 -11.65 -8.19
C VAL A 118 12.49 -10.21 -8.37
N THR A 119 11.82 -9.95 -9.49
CA THR A 119 11.37 -8.60 -9.89
C THR A 119 10.52 -7.89 -8.83
N GLU A 120 9.72 -8.61 -8.05
CA GLU A 120 8.83 -8.05 -7.03
C GLU A 120 9.56 -7.41 -5.84
N VAL A 121 10.75 -7.91 -5.50
CA VAL A 121 11.54 -7.45 -4.35
C VAL A 121 12.65 -6.49 -4.75
N MET A 122 12.84 -6.27 -6.06
CA MET A 122 13.78 -5.27 -6.54
C MET A 122 13.32 -3.85 -6.18
N PRO A 123 14.26 -2.92 -5.93
CA PRO A 123 13.93 -1.51 -5.75
C PRO A 123 13.24 -0.92 -6.98
N LEU A 124 12.21 -0.10 -6.79
CA LEU A 124 11.51 0.56 -7.90
C LEU A 124 12.45 1.34 -8.85
N ILE A 125 13.56 1.87 -8.33
CA ILE A 125 14.52 2.63 -9.12
C ILE A 125 15.30 1.77 -10.12
N SER A 126 15.42 0.45 -9.90
CA SER A 126 16.05 -0.44 -10.88
C SER A 126 15.26 -0.48 -12.19
N SER A 127 13.93 -0.35 -12.11
CA SER A 127 13.04 -0.29 -13.28
C SER A 127 13.27 0.93 -14.17
N TRP A 128 13.98 1.96 -13.71
CA TRP A 128 14.27 3.13 -14.55
C TRP A 128 15.08 2.78 -15.81
N ARG A 129 16.02 1.83 -15.69
CA ARG A 129 16.88 1.42 -16.81
C ARG A 129 16.17 0.46 -17.76
N GLU A 130 15.33 -0.42 -17.22
CA GLU A 130 14.71 -1.50 -17.98
C GLU A 130 13.34 -1.11 -18.56
N ALA A 131 12.57 -0.31 -17.84
CA ALA A 131 11.20 0.04 -18.19
C ALA A 131 10.82 1.46 -17.66
N PRO A 132 11.47 2.54 -18.13
CA PRO A 132 11.20 3.89 -17.65
C PRO A 132 9.73 4.31 -17.81
N ALA A 133 9.07 3.85 -18.87
CA ALA A 133 7.65 4.11 -19.10
C ALA A 133 6.75 3.47 -18.03
N ARG A 134 7.13 2.30 -17.51
CA ARG A 134 6.43 1.64 -16.39
C ARG A 134 6.60 2.44 -15.09
N LEU A 135 7.81 2.94 -14.82
CA LEU A 135 8.04 3.81 -13.67
C LEU A 135 7.21 5.09 -13.75
N CYS A 136 7.17 5.72 -14.93
CA CYS A 136 6.35 6.90 -15.16
C CYS A 136 4.87 6.61 -14.89
N ALA A 137 4.33 5.50 -15.40
CA ALA A 137 2.94 5.11 -15.17
C ALA A 137 2.63 4.95 -13.67
N TRP A 138 3.50 4.26 -12.93
CA TRP A 138 3.36 4.05 -11.49
C TRP A 138 3.40 5.34 -10.67
N LEU A 139 4.33 6.25 -11.00
CA LEU A 139 4.49 7.51 -10.28
C LEU A 139 3.52 8.60 -10.74
N PHE A 140 2.85 8.44 -11.88
CA PHE A 140 2.03 9.49 -12.47
C PHE A 140 0.92 10.01 -11.56
N PRO A 141 0.10 9.17 -10.89
CA PRO A 141 -0.94 9.68 -10.00
C PRO A 141 -0.36 10.53 -8.86
N MET A 142 0.75 10.10 -8.28
CA MET A 142 1.46 10.84 -7.24
C MET A 142 1.99 12.18 -7.77
N VAL A 143 2.66 12.18 -8.93
CA VAL A 143 3.23 13.39 -9.54
C VAL A 143 2.12 14.37 -9.94
N ALA A 144 1.02 13.89 -10.52
CA ALA A 144 -0.12 14.72 -10.90
C ALA A 144 -0.78 15.37 -9.66
N VAL A 145 -1.00 14.59 -8.59
CA VAL A 145 -1.53 15.15 -7.34
C VAL A 145 -0.53 16.13 -6.71
N GLY A 146 0.76 15.80 -6.65
CA GLY A 146 1.80 16.70 -6.14
C GLY A 146 1.91 18.01 -6.93
N ALA A 147 1.90 17.94 -8.26
CA ALA A 147 1.91 19.11 -9.13
C ALA A 147 0.66 19.97 -8.95
N SER A 148 -0.51 19.36 -8.72
CA SER A 148 -1.74 20.12 -8.44
C SER A 148 -1.66 20.94 -7.16
N LEU A 149 -0.85 20.52 -6.17
CA LEU A 149 -0.61 21.28 -4.94
C LEU A 149 0.24 22.53 -5.18
N ALA A 150 1.07 22.55 -6.23
CA ALA A 150 1.81 23.74 -6.65
C ALA A 150 0.92 24.79 -7.33
N TRP A 151 -0.26 24.38 -7.83
CA TRP A 151 -1.16 25.27 -8.55
C TRP A 151 -2.16 25.98 -7.60
N PRO A 152 -2.15 27.31 -7.45
CA PRO A 152 -2.88 28.01 -6.38
C PRO A 152 -4.40 27.79 -6.36
N SER A 153 -5.05 27.62 -7.52
CA SER A 153 -6.50 27.38 -7.58
C SER A 153 -6.88 25.97 -7.12
N LEU A 154 -6.05 24.96 -7.41
CA LEU A 154 -6.26 23.57 -7.01
C LEU A 154 -5.81 23.35 -5.55
N ARG A 155 -4.71 23.99 -5.15
CA ARG A 155 -4.17 23.93 -3.78
C ARG A 155 -5.22 24.22 -2.71
N ARG A 156 -6.06 25.25 -2.91
CA ARG A 156 -7.11 25.62 -1.95
C ARG A 156 -8.14 24.50 -1.75
N HIS A 157 -8.52 23.82 -2.83
CA HIS A 157 -9.48 22.71 -2.77
C HIS A 157 -8.86 21.48 -2.10
N TYR A 158 -7.62 21.12 -2.46
CA TYR A 158 -6.91 19.99 -1.84
C TYR A 158 -6.61 20.20 -0.37
N LEU A 159 -6.15 21.38 0.02
CA LEU A 159 -5.93 21.70 1.43
C LEU A 159 -7.24 21.64 2.22
N GLY A 160 -8.37 21.97 1.60
CA GLY A 160 -9.70 21.75 2.18
C GLY A 160 -9.97 20.27 2.48
N LEU A 161 -9.70 19.39 1.52
CA LEU A 161 -9.85 17.93 1.67
C LEU A 161 -8.93 17.37 2.76
N LEU A 162 -7.65 17.78 2.73
CA LEU A 162 -6.60 17.35 3.66
C LEU A 162 -6.74 17.92 5.08
N ARG A 163 -7.68 18.83 5.32
CA ARG A 163 -8.02 19.26 6.70
C ARG A 163 -8.78 18.19 7.47
N SER A 164 -9.44 17.26 6.79
CA SER A 164 -10.14 16.17 7.46
C SER A 164 -9.14 15.13 8.01
N PRO A 165 -9.25 14.70 9.28
CA PRO A 165 -8.35 13.68 9.83
C PRO A 165 -8.28 12.37 9.02
N PRO A 166 -9.39 11.85 8.43
CA PRO A 166 -9.32 10.68 7.57
C PRO A 166 -8.45 10.89 6.33
N ALA A 167 -8.53 12.07 5.69
CA ALA A 167 -7.70 12.38 4.53
C ALA A 167 -6.21 12.49 4.89
N GLN A 168 -5.89 12.97 6.10
CA GLN A 168 -4.50 13.02 6.58
C GLN A 168 -3.92 11.62 6.81
N LEU A 169 -4.66 10.73 7.47
CA LEU A 169 -4.24 9.35 7.67
C LEU A 169 -4.07 8.62 6.34
N TRP A 170 -4.99 8.85 5.42
CA TRP A 170 -4.94 8.30 4.09
C TRP A 170 -3.72 8.80 3.30
N LEU A 171 -3.41 10.10 3.37
CA LEU A 171 -2.23 10.68 2.72
C LEU A 171 -0.95 10.12 3.34
N ALA A 172 -0.91 10.00 4.67
CA ALA A 172 0.20 9.36 5.36
C ALA A 172 0.41 7.92 4.89
N ALA A 173 -0.67 7.13 4.75
CA ALA A 173 -0.57 5.78 4.20
C ALA A 173 -0.05 5.78 2.76
N ALA A 174 -0.58 6.66 1.90
CA ALA A 174 -0.14 6.78 0.50
C ALA A 174 1.37 7.08 0.42
N LEU A 175 1.85 8.01 1.24
CA LEU A 175 3.27 8.37 1.33
C LEU A 175 4.11 7.21 1.87
N VAL A 176 3.67 6.51 2.92
CA VAL A 176 4.41 5.36 3.46
C VAL A 176 4.56 4.26 2.41
N PHE A 177 3.48 3.89 1.70
CA PHE A 177 3.57 2.86 0.66
C PHE A 177 4.39 3.32 -0.55
N THR A 178 4.34 4.61 -0.92
CA THR A 178 5.25 5.18 -1.91
C THR A 178 6.71 5.05 -1.45
N LEU A 179 7.04 5.38 -0.21
CA LEU A 179 8.41 5.25 0.30
C LEU A 179 8.87 3.78 0.33
N LEU A 180 7.99 2.87 0.75
CA LEU A 180 8.26 1.42 0.69
C LEU A 180 8.46 0.93 -0.74
N SER A 181 7.76 1.52 -1.72
CA SER A 181 7.89 1.16 -3.14
C SER A 181 9.30 1.41 -3.67
N PHE A 182 9.98 2.46 -3.20
CA PHE A 182 11.39 2.70 -3.53
C PHE A 182 12.31 1.56 -3.09
N ARG A 183 11.91 0.79 -2.06
CA ARG A 183 12.65 -0.37 -1.59
C ARG A 183 12.26 -1.66 -2.32
N GLN A 184 10.97 -1.88 -2.60
CA GLN A 184 10.48 -3.08 -3.29
C GLN A 184 9.27 -2.76 -4.18
N ILE A 185 9.28 -3.23 -5.42
CA ILE A 185 8.20 -3.04 -6.40
C ILE A 185 6.85 -3.58 -5.92
N ARG A 186 6.83 -4.64 -5.11
CA ARG A 186 5.59 -5.20 -4.53
C ARG A 186 4.73 -4.16 -3.81
N TRP A 187 5.32 -3.10 -3.25
CA TRP A 187 4.56 -2.07 -2.55
C TRP A 187 3.85 -1.06 -3.47
N VAL A 188 4.22 -1.03 -4.76
CA VAL A 188 3.67 -0.08 -5.76
C VAL A 188 2.15 -0.18 -5.84
N ILE A 189 1.60 -1.39 -5.89
CA ILE A 189 0.14 -1.58 -6.05
C ILE A 189 -0.66 -0.93 -4.92
N TYR A 190 -0.16 -0.97 -3.69
CA TYR A 190 -0.82 -0.34 -2.55
C TYR A 190 -0.72 1.19 -2.64
N ALA A 191 0.44 1.71 -3.06
CA ALA A 191 0.59 3.13 -3.32
C ALA A 191 -0.35 3.60 -4.43
N GLU A 192 -0.48 2.86 -5.53
CA GLU A 192 -1.38 3.19 -6.65
C GLU A 192 -2.85 3.20 -6.22
N ILE A 193 -3.30 2.16 -5.52
CA ILE A 193 -4.68 2.09 -5.00
C ILE A 193 -4.99 3.29 -4.11
N LEU A 194 -4.02 3.70 -3.29
CA LEU A 194 -4.15 4.91 -2.51
C LEU A 194 -4.17 6.09 -3.49
N TRP A 195 -3.11 6.45 -4.20
CA TRP A 195 -3.10 7.64 -5.07
C TRP A 195 -4.27 7.78 -6.07
N LEU A 196 -4.93 6.69 -6.46
CA LEU A 196 -6.12 6.68 -7.31
C LEU A 196 -7.24 7.62 -6.82
N PHE A 197 -7.53 7.72 -5.52
CA PHE A 197 -8.66 8.53 -5.04
C PHE A 197 -8.47 10.05 -5.21
N PRO A 198 -7.38 10.68 -4.71
CA PRO A 198 -7.13 12.10 -4.93
C PRO A 198 -6.86 12.38 -6.41
N TYR A 199 -6.35 11.41 -7.15
CA TYR A 199 -6.18 11.52 -8.59
C TYR A 199 -7.52 11.58 -9.33
N ALA A 200 -8.46 10.69 -9.02
CA ALA A 200 -9.82 10.74 -9.56
C ALA A 200 -10.55 12.04 -9.16
N HIS A 201 -10.33 12.51 -7.93
CA HIS A 201 -10.83 13.80 -7.49
C HIS A 201 -10.25 14.96 -8.32
N LEU A 202 -8.94 14.92 -8.63
CA LEU A 202 -8.27 15.91 -9.48
C LEU A 202 -8.92 15.97 -10.86
N MET A 203 -9.13 14.80 -11.46
CA MET A 203 -9.75 14.66 -12.76
C MET A 203 -11.16 15.27 -12.77
N ASN A 204 -11.97 14.97 -11.75
CA ASN A 204 -13.33 15.50 -11.65
C ASN A 204 -13.34 17.04 -11.53
N GLN A 205 -12.43 17.61 -10.74
CA GLN A 205 -12.31 19.07 -10.66
C GLN A 205 -11.85 19.69 -11.98
N GLY A 206 -10.89 19.07 -12.66
CA GLY A 206 -10.42 19.51 -13.99
C GLY A 206 -11.55 19.49 -15.02
N LEU A 207 -12.35 18.42 -15.04
CA LEU A 207 -13.53 18.32 -15.89
C LEU A 207 -14.57 19.38 -15.56
N ALA A 208 -14.91 19.57 -14.28
CA ALA A 208 -15.88 20.58 -13.86
C ALA A 208 -15.43 22.00 -14.26
N ALA A 209 -14.17 22.33 -14.04
CA ALA A 209 -13.59 23.62 -14.42
C ALA A 209 -13.63 23.84 -15.94
N TRP A 210 -13.27 22.82 -16.73
CA TRP A 210 -13.32 22.89 -18.20
C TRP A 210 -14.75 23.05 -18.75
N GLN A 211 -15.70 22.33 -18.16
CA GLN A 211 -17.09 22.36 -18.57
C GLN A 211 -17.79 23.68 -18.20
N GLY A 212 -17.31 24.39 -17.16
CA GLY A 212 -17.80 25.71 -16.79
C GLY A 212 -17.33 26.83 -17.73
N THR A 213 -16.22 26.65 -18.44
CA THR A 213 -15.64 27.68 -19.32
C THR A 213 -15.91 27.48 -20.81
N THR A 214 -16.39 26.31 -21.23
CA THR A 214 -16.55 25.96 -22.64
C THR A 214 -17.93 25.40 -22.97
N THR A 215 -18.44 25.68 -24.17
CA THR A 215 -19.74 25.20 -24.66
C THR A 215 -19.61 24.44 -25.99
N GLY A 216 -20.66 23.69 -26.37
CA GLY A 216 -20.74 23.00 -27.66
C GLY A 216 -19.71 21.87 -27.86
N ILE A 217 -19.18 21.76 -29.08
CA ILE A 217 -18.25 20.68 -29.47
C ILE A 217 -16.89 20.78 -28.77
N ARG A 218 -16.43 22.00 -28.46
CA ARG A 218 -15.17 22.25 -27.72
C ARG A 218 -15.22 21.64 -26.31
N ARG A 219 -16.38 21.71 -25.65
CA ARG A 219 -16.60 21.07 -24.34
C ARG A 219 -16.41 19.55 -24.41
N ARG A 220 -17.00 18.90 -25.43
CA ARG A 220 -16.92 17.44 -25.62
C ARG A 220 -15.50 16.99 -25.93
N LEU A 221 -14.85 17.64 -26.91
CA LEU A 221 -13.48 17.32 -27.31
C LEU A 221 -12.49 17.56 -26.16
N GLY A 222 -12.59 18.69 -25.46
CA GLY A 222 -11.70 18.95 -24.33
C GLY A 222 -11.92 18.03 -23.13
N SER A 223 -13.18 17.62 -22.86
CA SER A 223 -13.44 16.60 -21.83
C SER A 223 -12.86 15.24 -22.22
N LEU A 224 -12.99 14.83 -23.48
CA LEU A 224 -12.37 13.61 -24.00
C LEU A 224 -10.85 13.69 -23.92
N LEU A 225 -10.23 14.80 -24.33
CA LEU A 225 -8.79 14.99 -24.23
C LEU A 225 -8.30 14.99 -22.79
N LEU A 226 -9.05 15.57 -21.85
CA LEU A 226 -8.70 15.56 -20.44
C LEU A 226 -8.85 14.16 -19.85
N ILE A 227 -9.93 13.44 -20.14
CA ILE A 227 -10.08 12.03 -19.77
C ILE A 227 -8.95 11.21 -20.38
N LEU A 228 -8.62 11.41 -21.65
CA LEU A 228 -7.50 10.73 -22.32
C LEU A 228 -6.15 11.17 -21.76
N ALA A 229 -5.97 12.38 -21.22
CA ALA A 229 -4.73 12.75 -20.56
C ALA A 229 -4.61 12.05 -19.20
N PHE A 230 -5.70 11.97 -18.43
CA PHE A 230 -5.73 11.31 -17.13
C PHE A 230 -5.72 9.77 -17.23
N CYS A 231 -6.43 9.19 -18.18
CA CYS A 231 -6.40 7.75 -18.47
C CYS A 231 -5.18 7.37 -19.31
N GLY A 232 -4.76 8.24 -20.22
CA GLY A 232 -3.69 7.97 -21.18
C GLY A 232 -2.28 8.15 -20.62
N ALA A 233 -2.11 8.73 -19.43
CA ALA A 233 -0.87 8.53 -18.70
C ALA A 233 -0.59 7.04 -18.41
N TYR A 234 -1.63 6.19 -18.34
CA TYR A 234 -1.47 4.74 -18.26
C TYR A 234 -1.35 4.09 -19.64
N VAL A 235 -2.24 4.42 -20.60
CA VAL A 235 -2.32 3.68 -21.88
C VAL A 235 -1.13 3.98 -22.81
N PRO A 236 -0.87 5.21 -23.28
CA PRO A 236 0.38 5.57 -23.96
C PRO A 236 1.67 5.15 -23.26
N CYS A 237 1.81 5.30 -21.94
CA CYS A 237 3.02 4.83 -21.26
C CYS A 237 3.13 3.30 -21.30
N TYR A 238 2.01 2.59 -21.16
CA TYR A 238 1.99 1.13 -21.31
C TYR A 238 2.27 0.70 -22.75
N LEU A 239 1.63 1.31 -23.75
CA LEU A 239 1.87 1.04 -25.17
C LEU A 239 3.31 1.37 -25.56
N LEU A 240 3.83 2.52 -25.12
CA LEU A 240 5.23 2.89 -25.32
C LEU A 240 6.15 1.90 -24.60
N SER A 241 5.80 1.45 -23.39
CA SER A 241 6.53 0.37 -22.72
C SER A 241 6.53 -0.88 -23.58
N CYS A 242 5.37 -1.34 -24.08
CA CYS A 242 5.27 -2.51 -24.95
C CYS A 242 6.04 -2.37 -26.27
N LEU A 243 6.10 -1.16 -26.84
CA LEU A 243 6.85 -0.86 -28.07
C LEU A 243 8.36 -0.81 -27.83
N LEU A 244 8.80 -0.26 -26.68
CA LEU A 244 10.22 -0.13 -26.33
C LEU A 244 10.80 -1.42 -25.76
N THR A 245 10.01 -2.20 -25.01
CA THR A 245 10.38 -3.57 -24.63
C THR A 245 10.04 -4.48 -25.80
N ALA A 246 10.85 -4.44 -26.86
CA ALA A 246 10.87 -5.54 -27.81
C ALA A 246 11.00 -6.85 -27.00
N PRO A 247 10.21 -7.90 -27.29
CA PRO A 247 10.30 -9.14 -26.56
C PRO A 247 11.76 -9.59 -26.62
N VAL A 248 12.43 -9.62 -25.46
CA VAL A 248 13.76 -10.21 -25.37
C VAL A 248 13.58 -11.63 -25.90
N PRO A 249 14.23 -12.01 -27.00
CA PRO A 249 14.09 -13.34 -27.55
C PRO A 249 14.38 -14.34 -26.44
N SER A 250 13.41 -15.20 -26.13
CA SER A 250 13.52 -16.22 -25.09
C SER A 250 14.69 -17.19 -25.32
N THR A 251 15.31 -17.12 -26.50
CA THR A 251 16.52 -17.85 -26.90
C THR A 251 17.79 -17.50 -26.14
N GLN A 252 17.81 -16.45 -25.30
CA GLN A 252 18.93 -16.15 -24.39
C GLN A 252 18.67 -16.49 -22.92
N GLN A 253 17.59 -17.20 -22.58
CA GLN A 253 17.64 -18.03 -21.37
C GLN A 253 18.65 -19.14 -21.63
N THR A 254 19.92 -18.84 -21.34
CA THR A 254 20.98 -19.83 -21.33
C THR A 254 20.45 -20.97 -20.46
N PRO A 255 20.36 -22.22 -20.97
CA PRO A 255 19.91 -23.33 -20.14
C PRO A 255 20.71 -23.25 -18.84
N PRO A 256 20.04 -23.35 -17.67
CA PRO A 256 20.70 -23.17 -16.39
C PRO A 256 21.99 -23.96 -16.43
N ARG A 257 23.14 -23.25 -16.37
CA ARG A 257 24.45 -23.89 -16.37
C ARG A 257 24.32 -25.03 -15.38
N ALA A 258 24.48 -26.26 -15.85
CA ALA A 258 24.30 -27.45 -15.03
C ALA A 258 25.01 -27.17 -13.71
N ALA A 259 24.24 -27.19 -12.61
CA ALA A 259 24.77 -26.87 -11.29
C ALA A 259 26.05 -27.69 -11.13
N PRO A 260 27.19 -27.07 -10.73
CA PRO A 260 28.44 -27.81 -10.57
C PRO A 260 28.14 -29.07 -9.76
N GLN A 261 28.45 -30.25 -10.29
CA GLN A 261 28.06 -31.54 -9.69
C GLN A 261 28.49 -31.66 -8.20
N GLY A 262 29.48 -30.87 -7.78
CA GLY A 262 29.91 -30.78 -6.39
C GLY A 262 28.96 -30.07 -5.41
N ILE A 263 27.97 -29.29 -5.85
CA ILE A 263 26.98 -28.65 -4.95
C ILE A 263 25.93 -29.68 -4.50
N LEU A 264 25.48 -30.56 -5.39
CA LEU A 264 24.55 -31.63 -5.04
C LEU A 264 25.15 -32.66 -4.08
N GLN A 265 26.47 -32.90 -4.15
CA GLN A 265 27.18 -33.78 -3.21
C GLN A 265 27.37 -33.20 -1.80
N ARG A 266 27.19 -31.88 -1.59
CA ARG A 266 27.28 -31.27 -0.25
C ARG A 266 25.95 -31.15 0.47
N LEU A 267 24.84 -31.48 -0.21
CA LEU A 267 23.48 -31.40 0.31
C LEU A 267 22.88 -32.78 0.66
N GLN A 268 23.65 -33.86 0.49
CA GLN A 268 23.37 -35.20 1.00
C GLN A 268 24.20 -35.46 2.25
#